data_AF-A0A7C1Q1T4-F1
#
_entry.id   AF-A0A7C1Q1T4-F1
#
_cell.length_a   1.000
_cell.length_b   1.000
_cell.length_c   1.000
_cell.angle_alpha   90.00
_cell.angle_beta   90.00
_cell.angle_gamma   90.00
#
_symmetry.space_group_name_H-M   'P 1'
#
loop_
_entity.id
_entity.type
_entity.pdbx_description
1 polymer ?
#
loop_
_entity_poly.entity_id
_entity_poly.type
_entity_poly.pdbx_seq_one_letter_code
_entity_poly.pdbx_strand_id
1 'polypeptide(L)' 'MNTVPFEDYHEVLKNTDTITRCGVVTESRGLIVETRGPQASIGEICKIECGGNKKVMAEVVGFRDNRLLLMPLGDLEGIA' A
#
# COMPACT_ATOMS: atom_id res chain seq x y z
N MET A 1 19.95 35.68 9.16
CA MET A 1 19.46 34.47 9.88
C MET A 1 18.28 33.94 9.08
N ASN A 2 18.34 32.70 8.57
CA ASN A 2 17.18 32.07 7.95
C ASN A 2 16.17 31.73 9.05
N THR A 3 15.01 32.36 9.02
CA THR A 3 13.86 32.02 9.85
C THR A 3 13.22 30.75 9.30
N VAL A 4 13.18 29.70 10.12
CA VAL A 4 12.48 28.46 9.79
C VAL A 4 10.97 28.71 9.95
N PRO A 5 10.13 28.41 8.94
CA PRO A 5 8.69 28.67 9.00
C PRO A 5 7.97 27.55 9.77
N PHE A 6 7.96 27.63 11.10
CA PHE A 6 7.38 26.59 11.96
C PHE A 6 5.87 26.44 11.80
N GLU A 7 5.16 27.51 11.44
CA GLU A 7 3.72 27.48 11.20
C GLU A 7 3.35 26.49 10.09
N ASP A 8 4.09 26.50 8.97
CA ASP A 8 3.86 25.61 7.83
C ASP A 8 3.98 24.14 8.23
N TYR A 9 5.02 23.80 9.02
CA TYR A 9 5.21 22.43 9.51
C TYR A 9 4.11 21.98 10.47
N HIS A 10 3.61 22.87 11.34
CA HIS A 10 2.50 22.55 12.24
C HIS A 10 1.19 22.29 11.48
N GLU A 11 0.91 23.03 10.41
CA GLU A 11 -0.26 22.77 9.57
C GLU A 11 -0.16 21.41 8.88
N VAL A 12 1.01 21.05 8.33
CA VAL A 12 1.23 19.72 7.74
C VAL A 12 1.02 18.63 8.77
N LEU A 13 1.63 18.74 9.96
CA LEU A 13 1.54 17.74 11.01
C LEU A 13 0.11 17.54 11.53
N LYS A 14 -0.68 18.61 11.68
CA LYS A 14 -2.08 18.52 12.10
C LYS A 14 -2.96 17.77 11.12
N ASN A 15 -2.64 17.85 9.83
CA ASN A 15 -3.44 17.25 8.75
C ASN A 15 -2.88 15.92 8.23
N THR A 16 -1.79 15.42 8.81
CA THR A 16 -1.17 14.16 8.40
C THR A 16 -1.93 12.98 8.99
N ASP A 17 -2.27 12.00 8.14
CA ASP A 17 -2.75 10.70 8.62
C ASP A 17 -1.56 9.93 9.25
N THR A 18 -1.69 9.62 10.54
CA THR A 18 -0.68 8.89 11.31
C THR A 18 -0.97 7.39 11.37
N ILE A 19 -2.08 6.94 10.79
CA ILE A 19 -2.51 5.54 10.80
C ILE A 19 -2.13 4.89 9.47
N THR A 20 -1.26 3.89 9.53
CA THR A 20 -1.03 2.99 8.39
C THR A 20 -2.08 1.89 8.39
N ARG A 21 -2.85 1.79 7.30
CA ARG A 21 -3.79 0.68 7.09
C ARG A 21 -3.08 -0.48 6.41
N CYS A 22 -3.18 -1.67 7.00
CA CYS A 22 -2.53 -2.86 6.49
C CYS A 22 -3.55 -3.98 6.23
N GLY A 23 -3.19 -4.88 5.31
CA GLY A 23 -3.92 -6.09 4.99
C GLY A 23 -2.97 -7.28 4.98
N VAL A 24 -3.48 -8.43 4.57
CA VAL A 24 -2.70 -9.67 4.46
C VAL A 24 -2.89 -10.27 3.08
N VAL A 25 -1.78 -10.65 2.44
CA VAL A 25 -1.80 -11.44 1.21
C VAL A 25 -2.39 -12.80 1.52
N THR A 26 -3.48 -13.16 0.83
CA THR A 26 -4.14 -14.45 1.02
C THR A 26 -3.73 -15.47 -0.02
N GLU A 27 -3.43 -15.03 -1.24
CA GLU A 27 -3.05 -15.91 -2.33
C GLU A 27 -2.34 -15.12 -3.44
N SER A 28 -1.39 -15.75 -4.12
CA SER A 28 -0.77 -15.23 -5.35
C SER A 28 -0.99 -16.24 -6.49
N ARG A 29 -1.63 -15.80 -7.58
CA ARG A 29 -1.85 -16.61 -8.78
C ARG A 29 -1.51 -15.84 -10.04
N GLY A 30 -0.45 -16.27 -10.73
CA GLY A 30 0.00 -15.60 -11.94
C GLY A 30 0.42 -14.17 -11.64
N LEU A 31 -0.21 -13.20 -12.29
CA LEU A 31 0.07 -11.76 -12.13
C LEU A 31 -0.85 -11.06 -11.12
N ILE A 32 -1.78 -11.78 -10.48
CA ILE A 32 -2.74 -11.21 -9.54
C ILE A 32 -2.44 -11.70 -8.12
N VAL A 33 -2.43 -10.78 -7.18
CA VAL A 33 -2.33 -11.04 -5.74
C VAL A 33 -3.66 -10.75 -5.09
N GLU A 34 -4.22 -11.72 -4.38
CA GLU A 34 -5.43 -11.52 -3.58
C GLU A 34 -5.08 -11.13 -2.15
N THR A 35 -5.76 -10.15 -1.59
CA THR A 35 -5.56 -9.75 -0.19
C THR A 35 -6.86 -9.56 0.57
N ARG A 36 -6.78 -9.75 1.90
CA ARG A 36 -7.82 -9.29 2.82
C ARG A 36 -7.42 -7.96 3.44
N GLY A 37 -8.25 -6.96 3.20
CA GLY A 37 -8.00 -5.60 3.64
C GLY A 37 -6.74 -4.98 3.00
N PRO A 38 -6.41 -3.73 3.38
CA PRO A 38 -7.35 -2.78 4.02
C PRO A 38 -8.49 -2.40 3.07
N GLN A 39 -9.45 -1.59 3.50
CA GLN A 39 -10.34 -0.94 2.53
C GLN A 39 -9.51 -0.02 1.65
N ALA A 40 -9.59 -0.22 0.34
CA ALA A 40 -8.89 0.55 -0.67
C ALA A 40 -9.79 0.70 -1.91
N SER A 41 -9.53 1.71 -2.73
CA SER A 41 -10.27 1.96 -3.97
C SER A 41 -9.54 1.40 -5.19
N ILE A 42 -10.26 1.11 -6.28
CA ILE A 42 -9.61 0.77 -7.57
C ILE A 42 -8.71 1.93 -7.99
N GLY A 43 -7.51 1.60 -8.47
CA GLY A 43 -6.47 2.57 -8.84
C GLY A 43 -5.60 3.04 -7.68
N GLU A 44 -5.94 2.68 -6.43
CA GLU A 44 -5.09 2.99 -5.28
C GLU A 44 -3.82 2.14 -5.31
N ILE A 45 -2.69 2.78 -5.02
CA ILE A 45 -1.39 2.13 -4.98
C ILE A 45 -1.07 1.72 -3.56
N CYS A 46 -0.76 0.45 -3.37
CA CYS A 46 -0.30 -0.10 -2.10
C CYS A 46 1.10 -0.70 -2.23
N LYS A 47 1.65 -1.07 -1.08
CA LYS A 47 2.95 -1.73 -0.96
C LYS A 47 2.75 -3.10 -0.34
N ILE A 48 3.22 -4.13 -1.02
CA ILE A 48 3.27 -5.49 -0.52
C ILE A 48 4.63 -5.70 0.13
N GLU A 49 4.63 -5.99 1.43
CA GLU A 49 5.85 -6.38 2.15
C GLU A 49 6.14 -7.85 1.87
N CYS A 50 7.34 -8.12 1.36
CA CYS A 50 7.83 -9.46 1.04
C CYS A 50 8.93 -9.85 2.04
N GLY A 51 9.28 -11.14 2.09
CA GLY A 51 10.37 -11.61 2.93
C GLY A 51 11.69 -10.85 2.68
N GLY A 52 12.47 -10.60 3.74
CA GLY A 52 13.82 -10.04 3.62
C GLY A 52 13.87 -8.57 3.18
N ASN A 53 13.07 -7.69 3.81
CA ASN A 53 12.99 -6.24 3.52
C ASN A 53 12.60 -5.87 2.07
N LYS A 54 12.24 -6.85 1.23
CA LYS A 54 11.76 -6.60 -0.13
C LYS A 54 10.35 -6.02 -0.09
N LYS A 55 10.09 -5.07 -0.99
CA LYS A 55 8.82 -4.35 -1.10
C LYS A 55 8.44 -4.24 -2.56
N VAL A 56 7.21 -4.63 -2.90
CA VAL A 56 6.66 -4.55 -4.26
C VAL A 56 5.51 -3.57 -4.27
N MET A 57 5.49 -2.64 -5.21
CA MET A 57 4.35 -1.75 -5.42
C MET A 57 3.26 -2.49 -6.18
N ALA A 58 2.00 -2.29 -5.82
CA ALA A 58 0.88 -2.90 -6.49
C ALA A 58 -0.31 -1.94 -6.58
N GLU A 59 -1.14 -2.11 -7.59
CA GLU A 59 -2.37 -1.34 -7.81
C GLU A 59 -3.60 -2.21 -7.52
N VAL A 60 -4.59 -1.64 -6.86
CA VAL A 60 -5.90 -2.29 -6.72
C VAL A 60 -6.62 -2.26 -8.07
N VAL A 61 -6.74 -3.41 -8.72
CA VAL A 61 -7.38 -3.55 -10.04
C VAL A 61 -8.82 -4.06 -9.95
N GLY A 62 -9.25 -4.51 -8.77
CA GLY A 62 -10.63 -4.94 -8.57
C GLY A 62 -10.85 -5.63 -7.23
N PHE A 63 -12.01 -6.27 -7.11
CA PHE A 63 -12.43 -6.98 -5.92
C PHE A 63 -13.08 -8.30 -6.30
N ARG A 64 -12.89 -9.33 -5.48
CA ARG A 64 -13.53 -10.64 -5.64
C ARG A 64 -13.74 -11.29 -4.27
N ASP A 65 -14.92 -11.86 -4.02
CA ASP A 65 -15.20 -12.63 -2.80
C ASP A 65 -14.79 -11.88 -1.50
N ASN A 66 -15.06 -10.57 -1.46
CA ASN A 66 -14.69 -9.65 -0.37
C ASN A 66 -13.18 -9.50 -0.12
N ARG A 67 -12.37 -9.71 -1.17
CA ARG A 67 -10.91 -9.52 -1.22
C ARG A 67 -10.54 -8.44 -2.23
N LEU A 68 -9.40 -7.79 -2.01
CA LEU A 68 -8.78 -6.95 -3.02
C LEU A 68 -8.06 -7.83 -4.04
N LEU A 69 -8.10 -7.44 -5.30
CA LEU A 69 -7.25 -7.96 -6.36
C LEU A 69 -6.20 -6.91 -6.68
N LEU A 70 -4.93 -7.27 -6.54
CA LEU A 70 -3.80 -6.39 -6.76
C LEU A 70 -3.01 -6.82 -8.00
N MET A 71 -2.60 -5.84 -8.81
CA MET A 71 -1.62 -6.02 -9.88
C MET A 71 -0.28 -5.44 -9.43
N PRO A 72 0.76 -6.27 -9.24
CA PRO A 72 2.12 -5.81 -8.98
C PRO A 72 2.65 -4.98 -10.13
N LEU A 73 3.35 -3.90 -9.80
CA LEU A 73 4.03 -2.98 -10.72
C LEU A 73 5.53 -3.32 -10.86
N GLY A 74 5.93 -4.51 -10.44
CA GLY A 74 7.29 -5.00 -10.47
C GLY A 74 7.33 -6.51 -10.27
N ASP A 75 8.52 -7.07 -10.13
CA ASP A 75 8.69 -8.52 -10.03
C ASP A 75 8.04 -9.11 -8.77
N LEU A 76 7.31 -10.20 -8.98
CA LEU A 76 6.59 -10.97 -7.96
C LEU A 76 7.49 -11.88 -7.11
N GLU A 77 8.80 -11.80 -7.29
CA GLU A 77 9.73 -12.76 -6.71
C GLU A 77 9.80 -12.62 -5.18
N GLY A 78 9.27 -13.63 -4.48
CA GLY A 78 9.27 -13.69 -3.02
C GLY A 78 7.98 -13.20 -2.34
N ILE A 79 6.87 -13.05 -3.09
CA ILE A 79 5.53 -12.93 -2.48
C ILE A 79 5.08 -14.32 -2.04
N ALA A 80 5.05 -14.56 -0.72
CA ALA A 80 4.61 -15.81 -0.09
C ALA A 80 3.83 -15.52 1.20
#